data_AF-A0A947R219-F1
#
_entry.id   AF-A0A947R219-F1
#
_cell.length_a   1.000
_cell.length_b   1.000
_cell.length_c   1.000
_cell.angle_alpha   90.00
_cell.angle_beta   90.00
_cell.angle_gamma   90.00
#
_symmetry.space_group_name_H-M   'P 1'
#
loop_
_entity.id
_entity.type
_entity.pdbx_description
1 polymer ?
#
loop_
_entity_poly.entity_id
_entity_poly.type
_entity_poly.pdbx_seq_one_letter_code
_entity_poly.pdbx_strand_id
1 'polypeptide(L)'
;MKATLKRFLIGLAVLIMALPAYAAYHHEGEQDADKFLEIYPNKKNSKLDHCALCHAGGSYEKSSGTVTLGSCQWCHYSYGYDGSGNIVDTLNAFGKDYFINGRDVEAITAINSEDSDKDGYTNAQEIEAERFPGDAGDDPSKTDPPYRIYTREQIEAMDQHTQFMLMNTARSGDFYAQYEGVPLKDLLDSSGILSSATGITVFAPDGWSQYHPLNYDADAELYHVYGDYPGQTYQYPPSSYYYVEEAESWCDYSSAYCAGRNHNDPIPVEEGLKAILAVKVDGVCLETGALTDENKLDGDGPFRIVVPQKNPNAPDQSSKSSDQDVTWPYNSDWDHNAGACTRSVTIIRVEPLPEGTTDLDVYEDGWNYVDQGKIIIYGAINGTDSNGNGILDTEECVDKTSDFDNDGIPDYRDVDTAGFTPVTGGANLLLCSSAGQLTGIKSINDTDASLPQTSKPDMTFPYGVTQFQITGLSSGETTTISIIFPDNVPTTAKYYKIDSAGWREISFGSNDGDNIITLTLTDGDSITDSDGIANGSILDPGVLAVSSSKSSSKDDDDKICFVSVCKANRGFFMISFIGIMGILIALSAIRTTKEQ
;
A
#
# COMPACT_ATOMS: atom_id res chain seq x y z
N MET A 1 10.31 -37.19 -41.30
CA MET A 1 9.07 -36.40 -41.21
C MET A 1 8.14 -36.85 -40.05
N LYS A 2 8.66 -37.37 -38.92
CA LYS A 2 7.87 -37.65 -37.69
C LYS A 2 8.66 -37.51 -36.36
N ALA A 3 9.85 -36.89 -36.36
CA ALA A 3 10.67 -36.74 -35.14
C ALA A 3 11.07 -35.28 -34.83
N THR A 4 10.76 -34.33 -35.73
CA THR A 4 11.17 -32.92 -35.59
C THR A 4 10.05 -32.00 -35.11
N LEU A 5 8.82 -32.51 -34.97
CA LEU A 5 7.65 -31.72 -34.54
C LEU A 5 7.32 -31.90 -33.05
N LYS A 6 8.06 -32.77 -32.33
CA LYS A 6 7.83 -33.08 -30.91
C LYS A 6 8.78 -32.36 -29.94
N ARG A 7 9.62 -31.47 -30.46
CA ARG A 7 10.51 -30.58 -29.68
C ARG A 7 10.10 -29.09 -29.77
N PHE A 8 8.94 -28.82 -30.36
CA PHE A 8 8.40 -27.46 -30.54
C PHE A 8 7.19 -27.19 -29.64
N LEU A 9 6.98 -28.02 -28.61
CA LEU A 9 5.83 -27.98 -27.70
C LEU A 9 6.24 -28.15 -26.22
N ILE A 10 7.52 -27.93 -25.90
CA ILE A 10 8.07 -27.91 -24.53
C ILE A 10 8.92 -26.64 -24.38
N GLY A 11 8.31 -25.50 -24.62
CA GLY A 11 8.93 -24.18 -24.59
C GLY A 11 7.89 -23.06 -24.46
N LEU A 12 6.81 -23.36 -23.75
CA LEU A 12 5.80 -22.39 -23.33
C LEU A 12 5.32 -22.87 -21.96
N ALA A 13 6.19 -22.72 -20.96
CA ALA A 13 5.86 -23.03 -19.60
C ALA A 13 6.46 -21.93 -18.73
N VAL A 14 5.54 -21.24 -18.04
CA VAL A 14 5.74 -20.42 -16.85
C VAL A 14 6.38 -19.05 -17.08
N LEU A 15 5.53 -18.04 -17.24
CA LEU A 15 5.74 -16.75 -16.59
C LEU A 15 4.35 -16.17 -16.26
N ILE A 16 3.74 -16.70 -15.21
CA ILE A 16 2.64 -15.97 -14.55
C ILE A 16 3.36 -14.89 -13.74
N MET A 17 3.15 -13.65 -14.16
CA MET A 17 3.57 -12.47 -13.42
C MET A 17 2.87 -12.52 -12.06
N ALA A 18 3.61 -12.80 -11.00
CA ALA A 18 3.14 -12.50 -9.65
C ALA A 18 3.01 -10.98 -9.54
N LEU A 19 1.76 -10.51 -9.59
CA LEU A 19 1.36 -9.15 -9.23
C LEU A 19 1.98 -8.85 -7.86
N PRO A 20 2.67 -7.72 -7.65
CA PRO A 20 3.35 -7.43 -6.39
C PRO A 20 2.38 -6.95 -5.28
N ALA A 21 1.15 -7.47 -5.24
CA ALA A 21 0.10 -7.02 -4.33
C ALA A 21 -0.31 -8.04 -3.25
N TYR A 22 -0.03 -9.33 -3.43
CA TYR A 22 -0.56 -10.39 -2.54
C TYR A 22 0.57 -11.16 -1.87
N ALA A 23 1.28 -10.54 -0.93
CA ALA A 23 2.12 -11.32 -0.04
C ALA A 23 1.21 -12.14 0.88
N ALA A 24 1.37 -13.47 0.86
CA ALA A 24 0.68 -14.38 1.75
C ALA A 24 0.77 -13.90 3.21
N TYR A 25 -0.38 -13.66 3.83
CA TYR A 25 -0.46 -13.32 5.24
C TYR A 25 -0.82 -14.60 6.02
N HIS A 26 0.19 -15.21 6.66
CA HIS A 26 -0.01 -16.38 7.52
C HIS A 26 -0.05 -15.96 8.99
N HIS A 27 -1.13 -16.31 9.68
CA HIS A 27 -1.20 -16.24 11.13
C HIS A 27 -0.43 -17.40 11.80
N GLU A 28 0.01 -17.21 13.05
CA GLU A 28 0.61 -18.27 13.85
C GLU A 28 -0.38 -19.42 14.08
N GLY A 29 -0.08 -20.61 13.54
CA GLY A 29 -0.92 -21.81 13.66
C GLY A 29 -1.80 -22.14 12.45
N GLU A 30 -1.73 -21.33 11.39
CA GLU A 30 -2.30 -21.67 10.07
C GLU A 30 -1.54 -22.89 9.48
N GLN A 31 -2.27 -23.88 8.95
CA GLN A 31 -1.72 -25.17 8.49
C GLN A 31 -2.34 -25.65 7.16
N ASP A 32 -3.36 -24.95 6.67
CA ASP A 32 -4.10 -25.37 5.49
C ASP A 32 -3.48 -24.82 4.21
N ALA A 33 -2.84 -23.64 4.25
CA ALA A 33 -2.08 -23.10 3.12
C ALA A 33 -0.91 -24.02 2.76
N ASP A 34 -0.15 -24.53 3.74
CA ASP A 34 0.93 -25.50 3.48
C ASP A 34 0.41 -26.74 2.74
N LYS A 35 -0.74 -27.30 3.16
CA LYS A 35 -1.36 -28.46 2.49
C LYS A 35 -1.85 -28.12 1.09
N PHE A 36 -2.40 -26.92 0.90
CA PHE A 36 -2.81 -26.41 -0.40
C PHE A 36 -1.61 -26.29 -1.35
N LEU A 37 -0.50 -25.72 -0.88
CA LEU A 37 0.73 -25.53 -1.64
C LEU A 37 1.44 -26.86 -1.96
N GLU A 38 1.20 -27.95 -1.22
CA GLU A 38 1.68 -29.28 -1.62
C GLU A 38 1.05 -29.75 -2.94
N ILE A 39 -0.22 -29.41 -3.18
CA ILE A 39 -0.93 -29.73 -4.44
C ILE A 39 -0.68 -28.65 -5.50
N TYR A 40 -0.67 -27.39 -5.10
CA TYR A 40 -0.55 -26.22 -5.96
C TYR A 40 0.70 -25.38 -5.63
N PRO A 41 1.93 -25.93 -5.80
CA PRO A 41 3.15 -25.25 -5.39
C PRO A 41 3.44 -23.96 -6.18
N ASN A 42 2.85 -23.82 -7.37
CA ASN A 42 2.93 -22.62 -8.19
C ASN A 42 2.05 -21.47 -7.67
N LYS A 43 1.18 -21.72 -6.68
CA LYS A 43 0.30 -20.70 -6.08
C LYS A 43 0.89 -20.07 -4.82
N LYS A 44 2.14 -20.39 -4.49
CA LYS A 44 2.86 -19.77 -3.38
C LYS A 44 3.01 -18.26 -3.60
N ASN A 45 2.71 -17.45 -2.57
CA ASN A 45 2.63 -15.99 -2.63
C ASN A 45 1.61 -15.46 -3.65
N SER A 46 0.58 -16.23 -3.98
CA SER A 46 -0.58 -15.73 -4.71
C SER A 46 -1.68 -15.33 -3.73
N LYS A 47 -2.75 -14.71 -4.25
CA LYS A 47 -3.96 -14.43 -3.45
C LYS A 47 -4.64 -15.69 -2.88
N LEU A 48 -4.25 -16.91 -3.30
CA LEU A 48 -4.81 -18.15 -2.75
C LEU A 48 -3.99 -18.72 -1.59
N ASP A 49 -2.84 -18.12 -1.28
CA ASP A 49 -1.91 -18.55 -0.25
C ASP A 49 -2.20 -17.87 1.10
N HIS A 50 -3.44 -17.97 1.60
CA HIS A 50 -3.83 -17.46 2.91
C HIS A 50 -5.18 -18.05 3.38
N CYS A 51 -5.59 -17.67 4.59
CA CYS A 51 -6.81 -18.16 5.24
C CYS A 51 -8.09 -17.96 4.40
N ALA A 52 -8.24 -16.88 3.63
CA ALA A 52 -9.48 -16.62 2.92
C ALA A 52 -9.76 -17.60 1.78
N LEU A 53 -8.77 -18.41 1.38
CA LEU A 53 -9.02 -19.56 0.51
C LEU A 53 -10.11 -20.48 1.09
N CYS A 54 -10.07 -20.74 2.39
CA CYS A 54 -11.04 -21.62 3.08
C CYS A 54 -12.05 -20.85 3.93
N HIS A 55 -11.78 -19.59 4.26
CA HIS A 55 -12.57 -18.80 5.19
C HIS A 55 -13.23 -17.61 4.50
N ALA A 56 -14.41 -17.23 4.99
CA ALA A 56 -15.10 -16.02 4.54
C ALA A 56 -15.26 -15.04 5.70
N GLY A 57 -15.36 -13.77 5.34
CA GLY A 57 -15.91 -12.75 6.23
C GLY A 57 -17.35 -13.08 6.64
N GLY A 58 -17.84 -12.37 7.65
CA GLY A 58 -19.18 -12.55 8.16
C GLY A 58 -19.78 -11.26 8.68
N SER A 59 -21.03 -11.32 9.10
CA SER A 59 -21.71 -10.15 9.64
C SER A 59 -22.49 -10.46 10.90
N TYR A 60 -22.62 -9.44 11.75
CA TYR A 60 -23.46 -9.50 12.94
C TYR A 60 -24.26 -8.22 13.10
N GLU A 61 -25.43 -8.36 13.71
CA GLU A 61 -26.32 -7.23 13.98
C GLU A 61 -25.92 -6.54 15.28
N LYS A 62 -25.81 -5.21 15.24
CA LYS A 62 -25.76 -4.35 16.42
C LYS A 62 -26.90 -3.33 16.35
N SER A 63 -27.18 -2.68 17.49
CA SER A 63 -28.26 -1.68 17.57
C SER A 63 -28.11 -0.51 16.59
N SER A 64 -26.92 -0.31 16.04
CA SER A 64 -26.61 0.74 15.06
C SER A 64 -26.54 0.22 13.60
N GLY A 65 -27.03 -0.99 13.32
CA GLY A 65 -27.00 -1.62 11.99
C GLY A 65 -26.08 -2.84 11.91
N THR A 66 -25.96 -3.40 10.71
CA THR A 66 -25.13 -4.57 10.41
C THR A 66 -23.64 -4.20 10.42
N VAL A 67 -22.80 -5.06 10.99
CA VAL A 67 -21.33 -5.00 10.87
C VAL A 67 -20.87 -6.12 9.97
N THR A 68 -20.02 -5.80 9.01
CA THR A 68 -19.32 -6.79 8.19
C THR A 68 -17.86 -6.83 8.60
N LEU A 69 -17.31 -8.03 8.71
CA LEU A 69 -15.94 -8.33 9.11
C LEU A 69 -15.25 -9.18 8.05
N GLY A 70 -13.93 -9.01 7.93
CA GLY A 70 -13.05 -9.84 7.13
C GLY A 70 -12.96 -11.28 7.60
N SER A 71 -12.30 -12.15 6.83
CA SER A 71 -12.22 -13.58 7.20
C SER A 71 -11.47 -13.77 8.53
N CYS A 72 -10.35 -13.06 8.71
CA CYS A 72 -9.56 -13.08 9.94
C CYS A 72 -10.34 -12.49 11.13
N GLN A 73 -10.94 -11.32 10.96
CA GLN A 73 -11.73 -10.67 12.02
C GLN A 73 -12.96 -11.51 12.40
N TRP A 74 -13.66 -12.09 11.41
CA TRP A 74 -14.78 -12.97 11.64
C TRP A 74 -14.36 -14.25 12.36
N CYS A 75 -13.20 -14.80 12.02
CA CYS A 75 -12.60 -15.92 12.73
C CYS A 75 -12.35 -15.57 14.19
N HIS A 76 -11.68 -14.46 14.49
CA HIS A 76 -11.48 -14.03 15.88
C HIS A 76 -12.79 -13.70 16.61
N TYR A 77 -13.80 -13.18 15.91
CA TYR A 77 -15.11 -12.88 16.48
C TYR A 77 -15.91 -14.14 16.85
N SER A 78 -15.93 -15.15 15.98
CA SER A 78 -16.80 -16.32 16.08
C SER A 78 -16.10 -17.57 16.63
N TYR A 79 -14.82 -17.77 16.30
CA TYR A 79 -13.98 -18.86 16.79
C TYR A 79 -13.23 -18.49 18.07
N GLY A 80 -12.86 -17.21 18.24
CA GLY A 80 -12.13 -16.71 19.41
C GLY A 80 -10.63 -16.99 19.36
N TYR A 81 -9.84 -16.14 20.01
CA TYR A 81 -8.37 -16.31 20.13
C TYR A 81 -7.96 -17.57 20.89
N ASP A 82 -8.83 -18.09 21.76
CA ASP A 82 -8.61 -19.30 22.53
C ASP A 82 -9.11 -20.57 21.82
N GLY A 83 -9.64 -20.43 20.61
CA GLY A 83 -10.21 -21.51 19.80
C GLY A 83 -11.43 -22.19 20.42
N SER A 84 -12.16 -21.47 21.27
CA SER A 84 -13.33 -22.00 21.98
C SER A 84 -14.62 -22.06 21.13
N GLY A 85 -14.66 -21.34 20.01
CA GLY A 85 -15.79 -21.28 19.09
C GLY A 85 -15.79 -22.40 18.05
N ASN A 86 -16.67 -22.27 17.06
CA ASN A 86 -16.85 -23.28 16.01
C ASN A 86 -16.24 -22.79 14.69
N ILE A 87 -15.12 -23.41 14.29
CA ILE A 87 -14.41 -23.03 13.06
C ILE A 87 -15.25 -23.21 11.80
N VAL A 88 -16.28 -24.06 11.81
CA VAL A 88 -17.15 -24.26 10.64
C VAL A 88 -17.95 -23.00 10.30
N ASP A 89 -18.21 -22.13 11.28
CA ASP A 89 -18.97 -20.90 11.10
C ASP A 89 -18.16 -19.81 10.37
N THR A 90 -16.85 -20.03 10.18
CA THR A 90 -15.94 -19.13 9.47
C THR A 90 -15.62 -19.61 8.06
N LEU A 91 -16.03 -20.84 7.68
CA LEU A 91 -15.68 -21.43 6.40
C LEU A 91 -16.54 -20.89 5.26
N ASN A 92 -15.90 -20.56 4.14
CA ASN A 92 -16.56 -20.32 2.85
C ASN A 92 -17.05 -21.65 2.25
N ALA A 93 -17.58 -21.64 1.02
CA ALA A 93 -18.11 -22.85 0.40
C ALA A 93 -17.00 -23.91 0.16
N PHE A 94 -15.88 -23.50 -0.45
CA PHE A 94 -14.71 -24.35 -0.67
C PHE A 94 -14.16 -24.94 0.63
N GLY A 95 -13.99 -24.11 1.66
CA GLY A 95 -13.50 -24.52 2.97
C GLY A 95 -14.41 -25.55 3.63
N LYS A 96 -15.74 -25.48 3.43
CA LYS A 96 -16.69 -26.49 3.92
C LYS A 96 -16.50 -27.83 3.20
N ASP A 97 -16.35 -27.81 1.88
CA ASP A 97 -16.13 -29.04 1.11
C ASP A 97 -14.77 -29.67 1.44
N TYR A 98 -13.73 -28.86 1.58
CA TYR A 98 -12.41 -29.26 2.06
C TYR A 98 -12.49 -29.87 3.47
N PHE A 99 -13.22 -29.23 4.39
CA PHE A 99 -13.44 -29.73 5.75
C PHE A 99 -14.20 -31.06 5.76
N ILE A 100 -15.27 -31.20 4.99
CA ILE A 100 -16.09 -32.42 4.89
C ILE A 100 -15.27 -33.58 4.32
N ASN A 101 -14.34 -33.32 3.40
CA ASN A 101 -13.49 -34.33 2.76
C ASN A 101 -12.25 -34.72 3.58
N GLY A 102 -12.06 -34.17 4.78
CA GLY A 102 -11.02 -34.61 5.72
C GLY A 102 -10.00 -33.55 6.11
N ARG A 103 -10.01 -32.37 5.47
CA ARG A 103 -9.10 -31.24 5.74
C ARG A 103 -7.61 -31.65 5.69
N ASP A 104 -7.26 -32.48 4.71
CA ASP A 104 -5.92 -32.99 4.42
C ASP A 104 -5.52 -32.78 2.95
N VAL A 105 -4.28 -33.11 2.59
CA VAL A 105 -3.74 -32.90 1.24
C VAL A 105 -4.58 -33.65 0.19
N GLU A 106 -5.10 -34.83 0.53
CA GLU A 106 -5.99 -35.62 -0.31
C GLU A 106 -7.36 -34.95 -0.52
N ALA A 107 -7.90 -34.26 0.49
CA ALA A 107 -9.17 -33.55 0.39
C ALA A 107 -9.16 -32.45 -0.68
N ILE A 108 -8.07 -31.69 -0.81
CA ILE A 108 -7.92 -30.66 -1.87
C ILE A 108 -8.05 -31.30 -3.26
N THR A 109 -7.39 -32.45 -3.47
CA THR A 109 -7.49 -33.16 -4.73
C THR A 109 -8.90 -33.74 -4.95
N ALA A 110 -9.57 -34.18 -3.89
CA ALA A 110 -10.91 -34.76 -3.97
C ALA A 110 -11.97 -33.74 -4.42
N ILE A 111 -11.86 -32.49 -3.98
CA ILE A 111 -12.83 -31.43 -4.30
C ILE A 111 -12.51 -30.66 -5.59
N ASN A 112 -11.42 -30.97 -6.29
CA ASN A 112 -11.01 -30.24 -7.51
C ASN A 112 -12.06 -30.19 -8.62
N SER A 113 -12.90 -31.23 -8.72
CA SER A 113 -13.99 -31.29 -9.71
C SER A 113 -15.34 -30.78 -9.19
N GLU A 114 -15.40 -30.40 -7.91
CA GLU A 114 -16.58 -29.77 -7.34
C GLU A 114 -16.65 -28.31 -7.76
N ASP A 115 -17.86 -27.76 -7.74
CA ASP A 115 -18.19 -26.35 -7.94
C ASP A 115 -18.80 -25.92 -6.60
N SER A 116 -17.94 -25.46 -5.69
CA SER A 116 -18.28 -25.32 -4.28
C SER A 116 -19.26 -24.16 -4.07
N ASP A 117 -19.07 -23.04 -4.74
CA ASP A 117 -19.90 -21.84 -4.61
C ASP A 117 -21.05 -21.73 -5.63
N LYS A 118 -21.08 -22.62 -6.64
CA LYS A 118 -22.14 -22.77 -7.65
C LYS A 118 -22.18 -21.65 -8.67
N ASP A 119 -21.03 -21.10 -9.01
CA ASP A 119 -20.85 -20.10 -10.07
C ASP A 119 -20.79 -20.74 -11.49
N GLY A 120 -20.65 -22.07 -11.56
CA GLY A 120 -20.56 -22.84 -12.80
C GLY A 120 -19.14 -23.25 -13.22
N TYR A 121 -18.12 -22.94 -12.41
CA TYR A 121 -16.74 -23.33 -12.57
C TYR A 121 -16.35 -24.34 -11.49
N THR A 122 -15.44 -25.25 -11.82
CA THR A 122 -14.91 -26.17 -10.80
C THR A 122 -13.81 -25.48 -10.01
N ASN A 123 -13.63 -25.87 -8.75
CA ASN A 123 -12.56 -25.40 -7.86
C ASN A 123 -11.18 -25.40 -8.55
N ALA A 124 -10.84 -26.44 -9.32
CA ALA A 124 -9.56 -26.50 -10.04
C ALA A 124 -9.43 -25.48 -11.17
N GLN A 125 -10.53 -25.11 -11.83
CA GLN A 125 -10.52 -24.07 -12.86
C GLN A 125 -10.28 -22.69 -12.24
N GLU A 126 -10.88 -22.44 -11.08
CA GLU A 126 -10.72 -21.20 -10.33
C GLU A 126 -9.32 -21.07 -9.74
N ILE A 127 -8.83 -22.12 -9.08
CA ILE A 127 -7.46 -22.13 -8.54
C ILE A 127 -6.43 -21.88 -9.66
N GLU A 128 -6.59 -22.52 -10.83
CA GLU A 128 -5.71 -22.27 -11.97
C GLU A 128 -5.78 -20.82 -12.44
N ALA A 129 -6.98 -20.23 -12.46
CA ALA A 129 -7.24 -18.83 -12.81
C ALA A 129 -6.91 -17.81 -11.70
N GLU A 130 -6.40 -18.25 -10.54
CA GLU A 130 -6.16 -17.41 -9.36
C GLU A 130 -7.42 -16.71 -8.88
N ARG A 131 -8.47 -17.51 -8.72
CA ARG A 131 -9.82 -17.14 -8.30
C ARG A 131 -10.20 -17.92 -7.04
N PHE A 132 -10.98 -17.33 -6.14
CA PHE A 132 -11.39 -17.93 -4.88
C PHE A 132 -12.54 -18.93 -5.09
N PRO A 133 -12.31 -20.25 -5.01
CA PRO A 133 -13.33 -21.28 -5.28
C PRO A 133 -14.49 -21.34 -4.29
N GLY A 134 -14.51 -20.43 -3.31
CA GLY A 134 -15.57 -20.29 -2.32
C GLY A 134 -16.37 -19.00 -2.46
N ASP A 135 -16.10 -18.18 -3.49
CA ASP A 135 -16.72 -16.88 -3.76
C ASP A 135 -17.16 -16.74 -5.22
N ALA A 136 -18.46 -16.93 -5.46
CA ALA A 136 -19.07 -16.82 -6.79
C ALA A 136 -18.97 -15.41 -7.42
N GLY A 137 -18.50 -14.40 -6.68
CA GLY A 137 -18.19 -13.07 -7.20
C GLY A 137 -16.81 -12.98 -7.90
N ASP A 138 -15.92 -13.93 -7.65
CA ASP A 138 -14.53 -13.95 -8.11
C ASP A 138 -14.28 -15.13 -9.06
N ASP A 139 -15.11 -15.26 -10.08
CA ASP A 139 -15.08 -16.40 -11.02
C ASP A 139 -14.04 -16.23 -12.18
N PRO A 140 -13.70 -17.28 -12.96
CA PRO A 140 -12.73 -17.23 -14.07
C PRO A 140 -13.16 -16.36 -15.26
N SER A 141 -14.39 -15.88 -15.33
CA SER A 141 -14.83 -14.86 -16.30
C SER A 141 -14.44 -13.44 -15.87
N LYS A 142 -14.03 -13.27 -14.61
CA LYS A 142 -13.56 -11.99 -14.06
C LYS A 142 -12.08 -11.76 -14.31
N THR A 143 -11.74 -10.50 -14.47
CA THR A 143 -10.35 -10.03 -14.43
C THR A 143 -10.16 -9.09 -13.25
N ASP A 144 -8.90 -8.84 -12.91
CA ASP A 144 -8.60 -7.83 -11.91
C ASP A 144 -8.87 -6.44 -12.49
N PRO A 145 -9.41 -5.51 -11.69
CA PRO A 145 -9.60 -4.14 -12.13
C PRO A 145 -8.23 -3.46 -12.31
N PRO A 146 -8.12 -2.48 -13.23
CA PRO A 146 -6.97 -1.58 -13.27
C PRO A 146 -6.66 -1.01 -11.88
N TYR A 147 -5.38 -0.96 -11.54
CA TYR A 147 -4.93 -0.44 -10.25
C TYR A 147 -3.61 0.33 -10.36
N ARG A 148 -3.35 1.20 -9.40
CA ARG A 148 -2.08 1.89 -9.16
C ARG A 148 -1.75 1.87 -7.68
N ILE A 149 -0.50 1.57 -7.34
CA ILE A 149 -0.02 1.54 -5.96
C ILE A 149 0.93 2.71 -5.75
N TYR A 150 0.72 3.46 -4.67
CA TYR A 150 1.60 4.54 -4.25
C TYR A 150 2.28 4.17 -2.93
N THR A 151 3.57 4.47 -2.82
CA THR A 151 4.29 4.46 -1.53
C THR A 151 4.05 5.75 -0.76
N ARG A 152 4.31 5.72 0.54
CA ARG A 152 4.29 6.92 1.38
C ARG A 152 5.22 7.99 0.84
N GLU A 153 6.43 7.61 0.43
CA GLU A 153 7.39 8.56 -0.11
C GLU A 153 6.90 9.19 -1.43
N GLN A 154 6.21 8.42 -2.29
CA GLN A 154 5.55 8.97 -3.47
C GLN A 154 4.45 9.96 -3.10
N ILE A 155 3.58 9.62 -2.14
CA ILE A 155 2.53 10.53 -1.65
C ILE A 155 3.13 11.80 -1.03
N GLU A 156 4.19 11.68 -0.24
CA GLU A 156 4.90 12.81 0.39
C GLU A 156 5.63 13.71 -0.62
N ALA A 157 6.01 13.15 -1.78
CA ALA A 157 6.66 13.89 -2.86
C ALA A 157 5.68 14.62 -3.80
N MET A 158 4.39 14.30 -3.74
CA MET A 158 3.35 15.05 -4.46
C MET A 158 3.12 16.42 -3.81
N ASP A 159 2.47 17.34 -4.53
CA ASP A 159 2.11 18.66 -4.01
C ASP A 159 1.23 18.52 -2.75
N GLN A 160 1.77 18.98 -1.62
CA GLN A 160 1.08 18.91 -0.33
C GLN A 160 0.16 20.11 -0.10
N HIS A 161 -0.95 19.86 0.60
CA HIS A 161 -1.88 20.85 1.09
C HIS A 161 -1.97 20.76 2.62
N THR A 162 -2.01 21.91 3.28
CA THR A 162 -2.08 22.01 4.75
C THR A 162 -3.32 22.76 5.17
N GLN A 163 -4.14 22.14 6.03
CA GLN A 163 -5.36 22.76 6.54
C GLN A 163 -5.55 22.53 8.04
N PHE A 164 -5.78 23.63 8.76
CA PHE A 164 -6.20 23.60 10.16
C PHE A 164 -7.72 23.76 10.21
N MET A 165 -8.41 22.90 10.96
CA MET A 165 -9.87 22.94 11.06
C MET A 165 -10.39 22.22 12.31
N LEU A 166 -11.66 22.43 12.58
CA LEU A 166 -12.41 21.65 13.55
C LEU A 166 -12.77 20.28 12.96
N MET A 167 -12.62 19.24 13.77
CA MET A 167 -13.07 17.88 13.51
C MET A 167 -14.21 17.57 14.49
N ASN A 168 -15.44 17.62 13.98
CA ASN A 168 -16.64 17.30 14.76
C ASN A 168 -16.92 15.81 14.71
N THR A 169 -17.10 15.19 15.86
CA THR A 169 -17.37 13.77 16.03
C THR A 169 -18.76 13.57 16.64
N ALA A 170 -19.54 12.61 16.13
CA ALA A 170 -20.88 12.39 16.69
C ALA A 170 -20.85 11.74 18.09
N ARG A 171 -19.84 10.92 18.39
CA ARG A 171 -19.84 9.97 19.54
C ARG A 171 -18.62 10.10 20.46
N SER A 172 -17.64 10.91 20.09
CA SER A 172 -16.39 11.11 20.85
C SER A 172 -16.28 12.59 21.21
N GLY A 173 -15.12 13.03 21.71
CA GLY A 173 -14.84 14.46 21.84
C GLY A 173 -14.45 15.06 20.49
N ASP A 174 -14.86 16.29 20.25
CA ASP A 174 -14.43 17.09 19.11
C ASP A 174 -12.98 17.55 19.29
N PHE A 175 -12.33 17.95 18.21
CA PHE A 175 -10.95 18.42 18.30
C PHE A 175 -10.55 19.33 17.15
N TYR A 176 -9.63 20.24 17.42
CA TYR A 176 -8.93 20.99 16.37
C TYR A 176 -7.62 20.31 16.02
N ALA A 177 -7.34 20.19 14.72
CA ALA A 177 -6.09 19.64 14.24
C ALA A 177 -5.66 20.31 12.93
N GLN A 178 -4.35 20.35 12.68
CA GLN A 178 -3.81 20.64 11.36
C GLN A 178 -3.41 19.36 10.66
N TYR A 179 -3.98 19.11 9.48
CA TYR A 179 -3.58 18.00 8.63
C TYR A 179 -2.74 18.50 7.45
N GLU A 180 -1.78 17.68 7.04
CA GLU A 180 -0.96 17.87 5.83
C GLU A 180 -1.04 16.60 4.98
N GLY A 181 -1.30 16.77 3.69
CA GLY A 181 -1.49 15.67 2.76
C GLY A 181 -1.75 16.10 1.33
N VAL A 182 -1.94 15.12 0.44
CA VAL A 182 -2.21 15.38 -0.98
C VAL A 182 -3.70 15.65 -1.18
N PRO A 183 -4.11 16.68 -1.95
CA PRO A 183 -5.49 16.81 -2.39
C PRO A 183 -5.96 15.55 -3.11
N LEU A 184 -7.10 14.97 -2.69
CA LEU A 184 -7.58 13.71 -3.25
C LEU A 184 -7.82 13.78 -4.75
N LYS A 185 -8.25 14.95 -5.25
CA LYS A 185 -8.34 15.22 -6.68
C LYS A 185 -7.02 14.93 -7.40
N ASP A 186 -5.90 15.44 -6.89
CA ASP A 186 -4.62 15.37 -7.59
C ASP A 186 -4.04 13.95 -7.52
N LEU A 187 -4.31 13.22 -6.43
CA LEU A 187 -4.03 11.79 -6.31
C LEU A 187 -4.82 10.95 -7.33
N LEU A 188 -6.12 11.21 -7.49
CA LEU A 188 -6.97 10.50 -8.45
C LEU A 188 -6.67 10.85 -9.90
N ASP A 189 -6.34 12.12 -10.19
CA ASP A 189 -5.89 12.53 -11.52
C ASP A 189 -4.56 11.83 -11.87
N SER A 190 -3.63 11.74 -10.90
CA SER A 190 -2.39 10.97 -11.04
C SER A 190 -2.68 9.50 -11.29
N SER A 191 -3.67 8.89 -10.62
CA SER A 191 -3.99 7.47 -10.82
C SER A 191 -4.63 7.16 -12.17
N GLY A 192 -4.93 8.17 -12.98
CA GLY A 192 -5.52 8.00 -14.30
C GLY A 192 -7.03 7.77 -14.24
N ILE A 193 -7.72 8.36 -13.27
CA ILE A 193 -9.18 8.27 -13.13
C ILE A 193 -9.92 8.52 -14.45
N LEU A 194 -10.90 7.67 -14.75
CA LEU A 194 -11.71 7.77 -15.97
C LEU A 194 -12.88 8.72 -15.79
N SER A 195 -13.31 9.35 -16.89
CA SER A 195 -14.52 10.19 -16.90
C SER A 195 -15.83 9.46 -16.57
N SER A 196 -15.82 8.12 -16.59
CA SER A 196 -16.95 7.29 -16.15
C SER A 196 -17.08 7.19 -14.63
N ALA A 197 -16.04 7.61 -13.89
CA ALA A 197 -16.05 7.56 -12.43
C ALA A 197 -17.09 8.53 -11.85
N THR A 198 -17.74 8.11 -10.77
CA THR A 198 -18.83 8.84 -10.11
C THR A 198 -18.54 9.16 -8.65
N GLY A 199 -17.72 8.33 -8.00
CA GLY A 199 -17.21 8.56 -6.65
C GLY A 199 -16.06 7.63 -6.33
N ILE A 200 -15.66 7.65 -5.07
CA ILE A 200 -14.72 6.69 -4.50
C ILE A 200 -15.33 6.06 -3.26
N THR A 201 -15.03 4.79 -3.04
CA THR A 201 -15.22 4.14 -1.74
C THR A 201 -13.84 3.93 -1.12
N VAL A 202 -13.64 4.48 0.07
CA VAL A 202 -12.36 4.42 0.78
C VAL A 202 -12.49 3.43 1.91
N PHE A 203 -11.49 2.56 2.04
CA PHE A 203 -11.49 1.50 3.04
C PHE A 203 -10.33 1.65 4.03
N ALA A 204 -10.64 1.36 5.28
CA ALA A 204 -9.69 1.02 6.31
C ALA A 204 -9.50 -0.52 6.34
N PRO A 205 -8.35 -1.02 6.79
CA PRO A 205 -8.04 -2.45 6.81
C PRO A 205 -8.87 -3.25 7.82
N ASP A 206 -9.60 -2.57 8.73
CA ASP A 206 -10.55 -3.20 9.63
C ASP A 206 -11.94 -3.40 9.00
N GLY A 207 -12.09 -3.06 7.72
CA GLY A 207 -13.34 -3.20 6.98
C GLY A 207 -14.28 -2.01 7.05
N TRP A 208 -13.96 -0.98 7.81
CA TRP A 208 -14.71 0.26 7.76
C TRP A 208 -14.53 0.88 6.38
N SER A 209 -15.60 1.45 5.83
CA SER A 209 -15.55 2.17 4.57
C SER A 209 -16.45 3.40 4.55
N GLN A 210 -16.10 4.34 3.69
CA GLN A 210 -16.90 5.52 3.42
C GLN A 210 -16.89 5.87 1.94
N TYR A 211 -18.08 6.18 1.44
CA TYR A 211 -18.27 6.66 0.08
C TYR A 211 -18.13 8.19 0.02
N HIS A 212 -17.41 8.67 -0.99
CA HIS A 212 -17.26 10.07 -1.32
C HIS A 212 -17.62 10.29 -2.80
N PRO A 213 -18.65 11.09 -3.13
CA PRO A 213 -18.92 11.41 -4.53
C PRO A 213 -17.76 12.23 -5.13
N LEU A 214 -17.55 12.13 -6.46
CA LEU A 214 -16.56 12.99 -7.10
C LEU A 214 -17.03 14.44 -7.07
N ASN A 215 -18.27 14.71 -7.49
CA ASN A 215 -18.80 16.06 -7.59
C ASN A 215 -19.70 16.40 -6.39
N TYR A 216 -19.97 17.69 -6.20
CA TYR A 216 -20.87 18.16 -5.15
C TYR A 216 -22.21 17.41 -5.15
N ASP A 217 -22.56 16.89 -3.98
CA ASP A 217 -23.88 16.38 -3.66
C ASP A 217 -24.54 17.29 -2.61
N ALA A 218 -25.87 17.43 -2.66
CA ALA A 218 -26.61 18.25 -1.71
C ALA A 218 -26.80 17.56 -0.34
N ASP A 219 -26.67 16.23 -0.27
CA ASP A 219 -26.73 15.48 0.98
C ASP A 219 -25.59 15.91 1.91
N ALA A 220 -25.92 16.26 3.14
CA ALA A 220 -24.96 16.76 4.12
C ALA A 220 -23.90 15.71 4.50
N GLU A 221 -24.19 14.42 4.37
CA GLU A 221 -23.26 13.34 4.72
C GLU A 221 -22.32 12.95 3.57
N LEU A 222 -22.54 13.50 2.36
CA LEU A 222 -21.75 13.18 1.17
C LEU A 222 -20.73 14.28 0.84
N TYR A 223 -19.47 14.02 1.19
CA TYR A 223 -18.33 14.93 1.01
C TYR A 223 -17.66 14.69 -0.34
N HIS A 224 -17.61 15.70 -1.19
CA HIS A 224 -17.16 15.59 -2.57
C HIS A 224 -15.66 15.81 -2.73
N VAL A 225 -15.07 15.17 -3.74
CA VAL A 225 -13.61 15.19 -4.00
C VAL A 225 -13.17 16.29 -4.98
N TYR A 226 -14.02 16.64 -5.94
CA TYR A 226 -13.74 17.55 -7.05
C TYR A 226 -14.69 18.75 -7.09
N GLY A 227 -14.14 19.86 -7.59
CA GLY A 227 -14.90 21.06 -7.94
C GLY A 227 -15.25 21.93 -6.74
N ASP A 228 -15.70 23.14 -7.04
CA ASP A 228 -16.11 24.09 -6.02
C ASP A 228 -17.54 23.83 -5.54
N TYR A 229 -17.82 24.24 -4.31
CA TYR A 229 -19.17 24.34 -3.78
C TYR A 229 -20.04 25.18 -4.75
N PRO A 230 -21.29 24.81 -5.04
CA PRO A 230 -22.09 25.47 -6.07
C PRO A 230 -22.15 27.00 -5.94
N GLY A 231 -21.65 27.69 -6.98
CA GLY A 231 -21.63 29.15 -7.07
C GLY A 231 -20.53 29.82 -6.25
N GLN A 232 -19.58 29.06 -5.71
CA GLN A 232 -18.46 29.55 -4.90
C GLN A 232 -17.13 29.40 -5.65
N THR A 233 -16.05 29.89 -5.04
CA THR A 233 -14.67 29.76 -5.52
C THR A 233 -13.82 28.92 -4.56
N TYR A 234 -14.48 28.07 -3.79
CA TYR A 234 -13.87 27.19 -2.80
C TYR A 234 -14.56 25.83 -2.88
N GLN A 235 -13.81 24.76 -2.62
CA GLN A 235 -14.37 23.41 -2.51
C GLN A 235 -15.22 23.27 -1.23
N TYR A 236 -14.67 23.67 -0.08
CA TYR A 236 -15.39 23.71 1.19
C TYR A 236 -15.39 25.13 1.78
N PRO A 237 -16.48 25.53 2.46
CA PRO A 237 -16.61 26.87 3.02
C PRO A 237 -15.51 27.16 4.06
N PRO A 238 -14.98 28.40 4.11
CA PRO A 238 -14.06 28.81 5.16
C PRO A 238 -14.64 28.58 6.55
N SER A 239 -13.80 28.16 7.50
CA SER A 239 -14.21 27.88 8.88
C SER A 239 -13.82 29.02 9.84
N SER A 240 -14.41 28.99 11.03
CA SER A 240 -14.08 29.89 12.14
C SER A 240 -13.65 29.08 13.36
N TYR A 241 -12.80 29.68 14.18
CA TYR A 241 -12.36 29.09 15.44
C TYR A 241 -13.41 29.34 16.51
N TYR A 242 -13.92 28.28 17.11
CA TYR A 242 -14.90 28.32 18.18
C TYR A 242 -14.23 27.92 19.49
N TYR A 243 -14.39 28.73 20.52
CA TYR A 243 -13.85 28.42 21.85
C TYR A 243 -14.76 28.96 22.96
N VAL A 244 -15.02 28.12 23.94
CA VAL A 244 -15.58 28.49 25.25
C VAL A 244 -14.87 27.65 26.31
N GLU A 245 -14.63 28.23 27.49
CA GLU A 245 -13.88 27.57 28.58
C GLU A 245 -14.50 26.22 29.00
N GLU A 246 -15.84 26.14 29.01
CA GLU A 246 -16.56 24.90 29.31
C GLU A 246 -16.21 23.76 28.34
N ALA A 247 -15.93 24.08 27.07
CA ALA A 247 -15.66 23.11 26.04
C ALA A 247 -14.31 22.41 26.19
N GLU A 248 -13.36 22.96 26.95
CA GLU A 248 -12.04 22.33 27.16
C GLU A 248 -12.11 20.95 27.81
N SER A 249 -13.25 20.63 28.45
CA SER A 249 -13.46 19.33 29.07
C SER A 249 -13.85 18.22 28.09
N TRP A 250 -14.23 18.56 26.86
CA TRP A 250 -14.77 17.60 25.88
C TRP A 250 -14.38 17.87 24.41
N CYS A 251 -13.98 19.10 24.07
CA CYS A 251 -13.33 19.45 22.81
C CYS A 251 -11.82 19.63 23.06
N ASP A 252 -11.00 18.96 22.26
CA ASP A 252 -9.55 19.02 22.35
C ASP A 252 -9.00 20.23 21.58
N TYR A 253 -8.40 21.15 22.33
CA TYR A 253 -7.72 22.35 21.83
C TYR A 253 -6.19 22.25 21.93
N SER A 254 -5.64 21.04 22.12
CA SER A 254 -4.21 20.82 22.37
C SER A 254 -3.31 21.08 21.16
N SER A 255 -3.87 21.11 19.95
CA SER A 255 -3.13 21.49 18.74
C SER A 255 -2.45 22.84 18.93
N ALA A 256 -1.15 22.91 18.62
CA ALA A 256 -0.37 24.14 18.72
C ALA A 256 -0.95 25.27 17.85
N TYR A 257 -1.74 24.93 16.83
CA TYR A 257 -2.38 25.86 15.92
C TYR A 257 -3.64 26.54 16.49
N CYS A 258 -4.13 26.11 17.66
CA CYS A 258 -5.14 26.82 18.45
C CYS A 258 -4.56 28.07 19.15
N ALA A 259 -3.24 28.08 19.42
CA ALA A 259 -2.62 29.10 20.24
C ALA A 259 -2.80 30.52 19.67
N GLY A 260 -3.27 31.43 20.52
CA GLY A 260 -3.45 32.85 20.17
C GLY A 260 -4.72 33.18 19.39
N ARG A 261 -5.60 32.20 19.14
CA ARG A 261 -6.91 32.41 18.51
C ARG A 261 -7.96 32.78 19.55
N ASN A 262 -8.91 33.62 19.15
CA ASN A 262 -10.11 33.98 19.90
C ASN A 262 -11.34 33.38 19.24
N HIS A 263 -12.38 33.18 20.04
CA HIS A 263 -13.68 32.73 19.54
C HIS A 263 -14.19 33.65 18.41
N ASN A 264 -14.60 33.03 17.30
CA ASN A 264 -14.99 33.59 16.00
C ASN A 264 -13.86 34.14 15.13
N ASP A 265 -12.59 33.91 15.49
CA ASP A 265 -11.50 34.24 14.57
C ASP A 265 -11.62 33.38 13.29
N PRO A 266 -11.43 33.96 12.09
CA PRO A 266 -11.40 33.18 10.86
C PRO A 266 -10.22 32.21 10.88
N ILE A 267 -10.40 31.04 10.28
CA ILE A 267 -9.31 30.08 10.06
C ILE A 267 -8.90 30.19 8.58
N PRO A 268 -7.80 30.90 8.27
CA PRO A 268 -7.32 30.98 6.90
C PRO A 268 -6.64 29.66 6.50
N VAL A 269 -7.00 29.17 5.32
CA VAL A 269 -6.34 28.04 4.65
C VAL A 269 -5.94 28.51 3.26
N GLU A 270 -4.66 28.43 2.95
CA GLU A 270 -4.13 28.82 1.63
C GLU A 270 -4.75 27.92 0.56
N GLU A 271 -5.22 28.50 -0.54
CA GLU A 271 -6.01 27.81 -1.58
C GLU A 271 -7.35 27.19 -1.14
N GLY A 272 -7.82 27.53 0.07
CA GLY A 272 -9.10 27.06 0.59
C GLY A 272 -9.06 25.61 1.10
N LEU A 273 -10.10 25.22 1.81
CA LEU A 273 -10.25 23.88 2.39
C LEU A 273 -10.55 22.84 1.30
N LYS A 274 -9.84 21.71 1.32
CA LYS A 274 -9.95 20.62 0.32
C LYS A 274 -10.18 19.26 1.00
N ALA A 275 -10.69 18.30 0.23
CA ALA A 275 -10.62 16.89 0.63
C ALA A 275 -9.20 16.37 0.37
N ILE A 276 -8.53 15.82 1.39
CA ILE A 276 -7.12 15.40 1.30
C ILE A 276 -6.90 13.98 1.81
N LEU A 277 -5.86 13.31 1.28
CA LEU A 277 -5.24 12.14 1.88
C LEU A 277 -4.08 12.62 2.76
N ALA A 278 -4.33 12.72 4.06
CA ALA A 278 -3.36 13.19 5.04
C ALA A 278 -2.27 12.15 5.34
N VAL A 279 -1.04 12.63 5.52
CA VAL A 279 0.13 11.85 5.95
C VAL A 279 0.67 12.32 7.32
N LYS A 280 0.30 13.54 7.74
CA LYS A 280 0.66 14.12 9.04
C LYS A 280 -0.53 14.78 9.73
N VAL A 281 -0.45 14.83 11.06
CA VAL A 281 -1.31 15.62 11.94
C VAL A 281 -0.42 16.44 12.88
N ASP A 282 -0.72 17.74 13.01
CA ASP A 282 0.03 18.72 13.79
C ASP A 282 1.55 18.69 13.56
N GLY A 283 1.96 18.49 12.31
CA GLY A 283 3.37 18.42 11.89
C GLY A 283 4.07 17.09 12.18
N VAL A 284 3.37 16.08 12.69
CA VAL A 284 3.90 14.74 13.01
C VAL A 284 3.30 13.70 12.06
N CYS A 285 4.12 12.75 11.60
CA CYS A 285 3.69 11.60 10.80
C CYS A 285 2.54 10.85 11.53
N LEU A 286 1.46 10.52 10.80
CA LEU A 286 0.32 9.79 11.38
C LEU A 286 0.79 8.47 12.02
N GLU A 287 0.30 8.19 13.22
CA GLU A 287 0.59 6.94 13.94
C GLU A 287 0.04 5.74 13.16
N THR A 288 0.90 4.78 12.85
CA THR A 288 0.55 3.58 12.07
C THR A 288 -0.62 2.84 12.70
N GLY A 289 -1.60 2.45 11.88
CA GLY A 289 -2.74 1.67 12.31
C GLY A 289 -2.33 0.29 12.85
N ALA A 290 -3.02 -0.17 13.89
CA ALA A 290 -2.85 -1.52 14.44
C ALA A 290 -4.18 -2.04 14.99
N LEU A 291 -4.33 -3.37 15.05
CA LEU A 291 -5.44 -3.99 15.79
C LEU A 291 -5.10 -4.08 17.27
N THR A 292 -6.01 -3.59 18.12
CA THR A 292 -5.93 -3.84 19.57
C THR A 292 -6.34 -5.28 19.90
N ASP A 293 -6.07 -5.71 21.14
CA ASP A 293 -6.49 -7.01 21.66
C ASP A 293 -8.04 -7.21 21.62
N GLU A 294 -8.80 -6.12 21.48
CA GLU A 294 -10.26 -6.14 21.31
C GLU A 294 -10.72 -6.14 19.84
N ASN A 295 -9.82 -6.40 18.89
CA ASN A 295 -10.10 -6.36 17.44
C ASN A 295 -10.66 -5.00 16.97
N LYS A 296 -10.03 -3.91 17.43
CA LYS A 296 -10.38 -2.56 16.97
C LYS A 296 -9.17 -1.89 16.33
N LEU A 297 -9.42 -1.12 15.28
CA LEU A 297 -8.42 -0.24 14.71
C LEU A 297 -8.06 0.86 15.70
N ASP A 298 -6.79 0.89 16.07
CA ASP A 298 -6.13 2.03 16.71
C ASP A 298 -5.09 2.64 15.77
N GLY A 299 -4.74 3.90 15.97
CA GLY A 299 -3.92 4.67 15.03
C GLY A 299 -4.68 5.22 13.81
N ASP A 300 -4.06 6.20 13.14
CA ASP A 300 -4.67 6.97 12.05
C ASP A 300 -3.98 6.74 10.70
N GLY A 301 -2.78 6.18 10.70
CA GLY A 301 -1.89 6.06 9.56
C GLY A 301 -1.86 4.66 8.93
N PRO A 302 -1.15 4.49 7.79
CA PRO A 302 -0.19 5.43 7.23
C PRO A 302 -0.82 6.68 6.60
N PHE A 303 -2.08 6.57 6.17
CA PHE A 303 -2.83 7.65 5.55
C PHE A 303 -4.22 7.82 6.18
N ARG A 304 -4.78 9.03 6.11
CA ARG A 304 -6.15 9.33 6.58
C ARG A 304 -6.90 10.18 5.56
N ILE A 305 -8.15 9.83 5.24
CA ILE A 305 -9.02 10.77 4.52
C ILE A 305 -9.43 11.86 5.47
N VAL A 306 -9.27 13.10 5.03
CA VAL A 306 -9.63 14.28 5.81
C VAL A 306 -10.51 15.18 4.95
N VAL A 307 -11.77 15.31 5.35
CA VAL A 307 -12.76 16.18 4.70
C VAL A 307 -13.15 17.33 5.64
N PRO A 308 -13.20 18.58 5.15
CA PRO A 308 -13.73 19.71 5.90
C PRO A 308 -15.26 19.61 6.06
N GLN A 309 -15.80 20.38 7.00
CA GLN A 309 -17.26 20.55 7.12
C GLN A 309 -17.84 21.19 5.87
N LYS A 310 -18.94 20.63 5.35
CA LYS A 310 -19.79 21.27 4.34
C LYS A 310 -20.63 22.39 4.95
N ASN A 311 -21.02 22.25 6.21
CA ASN A 311 -21.78 23.25 6.95
C ASN A 311 -21.06 23.59 8.27
N PRO A 312 -20.13 24.57 8.25
CA PRO A 312 -19.34 24.93 9.43
C PRO A 312 -20.21 25.25 10.64
N ASN A 313 -19.90 24.62 11.76
CA ASN A 313 -20.59 24.81 13.03
C ASN A 313 -19.58 24.79 14.19
N ALA A 314 -20.06 25.09 15.41
CA ALA A 314 -19.24 25.04 16.62
C ALA A 314 -19.01 23.57 17.05
N PRO A 315 -17.98 23.28 17.86
CA PRO A 315 -17.86 21.96 18.44
C PRO A 315 -19.08 21.65 19.32
N ASP A 316 -19.49 20.39 19.38
CA ASP A 316 -20.60 19.91 20.18
C ASP A 316 -20.19 18.78 21.12
N GLN A 317 -20.91 18.66 22.22
CA GLN A 317 -20.70 17.56 23.16
C GLN A 317 -21.04 16.22 22.50
N SER A 318 -20.32 15.16 22.88
CA SER A 318 -20.60 13.79 22.42
C SER A 318 -22.06 13.39 22.62
N SER A 319 -22.69 12.75 21.64
CA SER A 319 -24.02 12.12 21.79
C SER A 319 -24.09 11.07 22.89
N LYS A 320 -22.95 10.56 23.37
CA LYS A 320 -22.85 9.58 24.46
C LYS A 320 -22.68 10.24 25.83
N SER A 321 -22.45 11.54 25.90
CA SER A 321 -22.33 12.23 27.18
C SER A 321 -23.65 12.18 27.94
N SER A 322 -23.57 11.85 29.25
CA SER A 322 -24.70 11.94 30.16
C SER A 322 -25.08 13.39 30.49
N ASP A 323 -24.16 14.32 30.23
CA ASP A 323 -24.36 15.75 30.44
C ASP A 323 -24.43 16.47 29.09
N GLN A 324 -25.59 17.07 28.83
CA GLN A 324 -25.88 17.87 27.65
C GLN A 324 -26.29 19.30 28.04
N ASP A 325 -26.23 19.68 29.32
CA ASP A 325 -26.53 21.03 29.78
C ASP A 325 -25.28 21.92 29.66
N VAL A 326 -24.73 21.98 28.45
CA VAL A 326 -23.52 22.71 28.09
C VAL A 326 -23.83 23.76 27.02
N THR A 327 -22.90 24.69 26.81
CA THR A 327 -23.03 25.77 25.82
C THR A 327 -23.33 25.24 24.40
N TRP A 328 -22.68 24.14 24.02
CA TRP A 328 -22.87 23.47 22.73
C TRP A 328 -23.22 21.99 22.93
N PRO A 329 -24.51 21.66 23.15
CA PRO A 329 -24.96 20.28 23.31
C PRO A 329 -24.91 19.54 21.97
N TYR A 330 -24.90 18.20 22.02
CA TYR A 330 -24.97 17.37 20.82
C TYR A 330 -26.14 17.78 19.91
N ASN A 331 -25.87 18.00 18.63
CA ASN A 331 -26.91 18.28 17.64
C ASN A 331 -26.75 17.40 16.41
N SER A 332 -27.68 16.47 16.21
CA SER A 332 -27.66 15.54 15.07
C SER A 332 -27.79 16.20 13.70
N ASP A 333 -28.26 17.46 13.63
CA ASP A 333 -28.39 18.21 12.38
C ASP A 333 -27.10 18.97 12.03
N TRP A 334 -26.10 18.96 12.91
CA TRP A 334 -24.80 19.56 12.66
C TRP A 334 -23.87 18.62 11.88
N ASP A 335 -22.88 19.21 11.24
CA ASP A 335 -21.93 18.51 10.37
C ASP A 335 -20.83 17.88 11.22
N HIS A 336 -20.84 16.54 11.32
CA HIS A 336 -19.82 15.72 11.99
C HIS A 336 -18.81 15.12 11.00
N ASN A 337 -18.08 15.98 10.29
CA ASN A 337 -17.10 15.62 9.27
C ASN A 337 -16.08 14.53 9.68
N ALA A 338 -15.70 14.45 10.97
CA ALA A 338 -14.74 13.45 11.42
C ALA A 338 -15.24 12.00 11.21
N GLY A 339 -16.56 11.80 11.18
CA GLY A 339 -17.16 10.51 10.87
C GLY A 339 -16.96 10.06 9.42
N ALA A 340 -16.75 11.00 8.48
CA ALA A 340 -16.44 10.72 7.09
C ALA A 340 -14.92 10.69 6.80
N CYS A 341 -14.08 10.80 7.83
CA CYS A 341 -12.63 10.85 7.71
C CYS A 341 -12.01 9.48 8.02
N THR A 342 -11.95 8.61 7.00
CA THR A 342 -11.39 7.25 7.08
C THR A 342 -9.99 7.24 7.68
N ARG A 343 -9.79 6.46 8.75
CA ARG A 343 -8.48 6.27 9.41
C ARG A 343 -7.74 5.09 8.79
N SER A 344 -6.42 5.12 8.81
CA SER A 344 -5.54 4.04 8.33
C SER A 344 -5.91 3.55 6.93
N VAL A 345 -6.16 4.48 6.03
CA VAL A 345 -6.56 4.20 4.65
C VAL A 345 -5.46 3.41 3.96
N THR A 346 -5.86 2.32 3.29
CA THR A 346 -4.97 1.53 2.45
C THR A 346 -5.52 1.22 1.07
N ILE A 347 -6.82 1.40 0.88
CA ILE A 347 -7.50 1.01 -0.35
C ILE A 347 -8.52 2.10 -0.74
N ILE A 348 -8.46 2.55 -1.99
CA ILE A 348 -9.43 3.45 -2.61
C ILE A 348 -9.99 2.79 -3.88
N ARG A 349 -11.28 2.44 -3.85
CA ARG A 349 -12.00 1.96 -5.02
C ARG A 349 -12.64 3.14 -5.76
N VAL A 350 -12.33 3.29 -7.03
CA VAL A 350 -12.93 4.28 -7.93
C VAL A 350 -14.17 3.67 -8.58
N GLU A 351 -15.32 4.28 -8.30
CA GLU A 351 -16.63 3.73 -8.61
C GLU A 351 -17.19 4.28 -9.93
N PRO A 352 -17.97 3.48 -10.70
CA PRO A 352 -18.24 2.06 -10.47
C PRO A 352 -17.05 1.18 -10.89
N LEU A 353 -16.96 -0.02 -10.35
CA LEU A 353 -16.05 -1.04 -10.89
C LEU A 353 -16.33 -1.27 -12.39
N PRO A 354 -15.28 -1.41 -13.23
CA PRO A 354 -15.45 -1.73 -14.64
C PRO A 354 -16.21 -3.05 -14.85
N GLU A 355 -17.00 -3.11 -15.92
CA GLU A 355 -17.74 -4.33 -16.26
C GLU A 355 -16.78 -5.50 -16.52
N GLY A 356 -17.06 -6.66 -15.91
CA GLY A 356 -16.23 -7.85 -16.06
C GLY A 356 -15.05 -7.93 -15.10
N THR A 357 -14.85 -6.95 -14.21
CA THR A 357 -13.83 -7.05 -13.15
C THR A 357 -14.43 -7.58 -11.85
N THR A 358 -13.58 -8.17 -11.02
CA THR A 358 -13.89 -8.46 -9.62
C THR A 358 -13.45 -7.31 -8.71
N ASP A 359 -13.89 -7.34 -7.46
CA ASP A 359 -13.41 -6.42 -6.43
C ASP A 359 -12.09 -6.93 -5.81
N LEU A 360 -11.36 -6.06 -5.12
CA LEU A 360 -10.25 -6.50 -4.27
C LEU A 360 -10.80 -7.00 -2.94
N ASP A 361 -10.18 -8.03 -2.35
CA ASP A 361 -10.52 -8.45 -0.99
C ASP A 361 -9.89 -7.51 0.03
N VAL A 362 -10.58 -6.38 0.23
CA VAL A 362 -10.17 -5.29 1.13
C VAL A 362 -9.78 -5.78 2.52
N TYR A 363 -10.44 -6.83 2.99
CA TYR A 363 -10.29 -7.33 4.35
C TYR A 363 -9.02 -8.15 4.58
N GLU A 364 -8.42 -8.64 3.51
CA GLU A 364 -7.25 -9.51 3.56
C GLU A 364 -5.99 -8.76 3.13
N ASP A 365 -6.13 -7.80 2.22
CA ASP A 365 -4.98 -7.07 1.66
C ASP A 365 -4.61 -5.81 2.45
N GLY A 366 -5.57 -5.24 3.19
CA GLY A 366 -5.43 -3.92 3.79
C GLY A 366 -4.26 -3.78 4.78
N TRP A 367 -3.97 -4.80 5.60
CA TRP A 367 -2.95 -4.71 6.65
C TRP A 367 -1.51 -4.69 6.12
N ASN A 368 -1.24 -5.43 5.05
CA ASN A 368 0.08 -5.40 4.41
C ASN A 368 0.43 -4.01 3.89
N TYR A 369 -0.57 -3.29 3.35
CA TYR A 369 -0.41 -1.91 2.91
C TYR A 369 -0.14 -0.93 4.07
N VAL A 370 -0.71 -1.18 5.26
CA VAL A 370 -0.39 -0.40 6.47
C VAL A 370 1.08 -0.55 6.81
N ASP A 371 1.58 -1.78 6.92
CA ASP A 371 2.96 -2.09 7.31
C ASP A 371 3.99 -1.57 6.29
N GLN A 372 3.62 -1.58 5.01
CA GLN A 372 4.46 -1.11 3.92
C GLN A 372 4.36 0.40 3.70
N GLY A 373 3.43 1.10 4.35
CA GLY A 373 3.16 2.51 4.08
C GLY A 373 2.73 2.74 2.64
N LYS A 374 1.86 1.90 2.09
CA LYS A 374 1.40 1.95 0.71
C LYS A 374 -0.11 2.11 0.64
N ILE A 375 -0.60 2.57 -0.49
CA ILE A 375 -2.03 2.69 -0.79
C ILE A 375 -2.29 2.22 -2.21
N ILE A 376 -3.34 1.43 -2.41
CA ILE A 376 -3.81 1.00 -3.73
C ILE A 376 -5.05 1.79 -4.14
N ILE A 377 -5.05 2.27 -5.38
CA ILE A 377 -6.19 2.91 -6.03
C ILE A 377 -6.57 2.06 -7.23
N TYR A 378 -7.82 1.62 -7.32
CA TYR A 378 -8.25 0.69 -8.37
C TYR A 378 -9.69 0.95 -8.82
N GLY A 379 -10.12 0.31 -9.90
CA GLY A 379 -11.50 0.40 -10.41
C GLY A 379 -11.58 1.20 -11.70
N ALA A 380 -12.43 2.23 -11.76
CA ALA A 380 -12.59 3.09 -12.94
C ALA A 380 -11.40 4.04 -13.18
N ILE A 381 -10.22 3.47 -13.35
CA ILE A 381 -8.98 4.15 -13.75
C ILE A 381 -8.46 3.58 -15.08
N ASN A 382 -7.60 4.32 -15.77
CA ASN A 382 -7.01 3.89 -17.02
C ASN A 382 -5.89 2.87 -16.80
N GLY A 383 -6.20 1.59 -17.00
CA GLY A 383 -5.23 0.49 -16.92
C GLY A 383 -4.49 0.17 -18.21
N THR A 384 -4.41 1.10 -19.16
CA THR A 384 -3.68 0.85 -20.42
C THR A 384 -2.18 0.81 -20.14
N ASP A 385 -1.54 -0.28 -20.55
CA ASP A 385 -0.08 -0.48 -20.62
C ASP A 385 0.21 -0.90 -22.07
N SER A 386 0.54 0.08 -22.90
CA SER A 386 0.61 -0.08 -24.36
C SER A 386 1.83 -0.87 -24.82
N ASN A 387 2.92 -0.85 -24.06
CA ASN A 387 4.17 -1.56 -24.35
C ASN A 387 4.31 -2.87 -23.55
N GLY A 388 3.43 -3.12 -22.56
CA GLY A 388 3.41 -4.33 -21.76
C GLY A 388 4.57 -4.42 -20.77
N ASN A 389 5.15 -3.28 -20.38
CA ASN A 389 6.34 -3.25 -19.54
C ASN A 389 6.02 -3.36 -18.02
N GLY A 390 4.74 -3.28 -17.67
CA GLY A 390 4.21 -3.33 -16.30
C GLY A 390 3.97 -1.95 -15.67
N ILE A 391 4.21 -0.85 -16.40
CA ILE A 391 3.93 0.52 -16.01
C ILE A 391 2.76 1.03 -16.85
N LEU A 392 1.82 1.72 -16.21
CA LEU A 392 0.65 2.24 -16.92
C LEU A 392 1.06 3.43 -17.81
N ASP A 393 0.44 3.56 -18.98
CA ASP A 393 0.62 4.69 -19.89
C ASP A 393 0.44 6.03 -19.17
N THR A 394 -0.45 6.11 -18.18
CA THR A 394 -0.68 7.33 -17.38
C THR A 394 0.46 7.69 -16.45
N GLU A 395 1.31 6.72 -16.07
CA GLU A 395 2.53 6.95 -15.32
C GLU A 395 3.71 7.28 -16.25
N GLU A 396 3.83 6.62 -17.40
CA GLU A 396 4.93 6.84 -18.35
C GLU A 396 4.78 8.17 -19.12
N CYS A 397 3.54 8.48 -19.53
CA CYS A 397 3.25 9.51 -20.52
C CYS A 397 3.15 10.92 -19.92
N VAL A 398 4.29 11.49 -19.52
CA VAL A 398 4.37 12.91 -19.15
C VAL A 398 4.16 13.80 -20.39
N ASP A 399 4.65 13.37 -21.55
CA ASP A 399 4.42 14.00 -22.85
C ASP A 399 4.21 12.90 -23.92
N LYS A 400 3.07 12.96 -24.63
CA LYS A 400 2.69 12.01 -25.69
C LYS A 400 3.59 12.06 -26.93
N THR A 401 4.45 13.06 -27.00
CA THR A 401 5.37 13.29 -28.12
C THR A 401 6.82 12.97 -27.78
N SER A 402 7.12 12.60 -26.53
CA SER A 402 8.44 12.09 -26.17
C SER A 402 8.74 10.80 -26.93
N ASP A 403 9.92 10.77 -27.50
CA ASP A 403 10.50 9.70 -28.31
C ASP A 403 12.02 9.81 -28.09
N PHE A 404 12.50 9.14 -27.05
CA PHE A 404 13.83 9.34 -26.48
C PHE A 404 14.93 8.93 -27.46
N ASP A 405 14.76 7.79 -28.13
CA ASP A 405 15.75 7.24 -29.05
C ASP A 405 15.53 7.70 -30.50
N ASN A 406 14.43 8.39 -30.78
CA ASN A 406 14.03 8.96 -32.07
C ASN A 406 13.73 7.90 -33.14
N ASP A 407 13.18 6.75 -32.76
CA ASP A 407 12.76 5.70 -33.68
C ASP A 407 11.38 5.97 -34.33
N GLY A 408 10.64 6.96 -33.81
CA GLY A 408 9.33 7.37 -34.27
C GLY A 408 8.15 6.76 -33.49
N ILE A 409 8.41 5.97 -32.46
CA ILE A 409 7.44 5.42 -31.51
C ILE A 409 7.50 6.28 -30.24
N PRO A 410 6.37 6.80 -29.74
CA PRO A 410 6.38 7.51 -28.47
C PRO A 410 6.76 6.60 -27.31
N ASP A 411 7.54 7.11 -26.35
CA ASP A 411 8.13 6.34 -25.23
C ASP A 411 7.13 5.41 -24.52
N TYR A 412 5.92 5.90 -24.21
CA TYR A 412 4.87 5.14 -23.51
C TYR A 412 4.30 3.95 -24.33
N ARG A 413 4.71 3.81 -25.60
CA ARG A 413 4.31 2.72 -26.50
C ARG A 413 5.51 1.94 -27.00
N ASP A 414 6.71 2.41 -26.68
CA ASP A 414 7.92 1.77 -27.11
C ASP A 414 8.26 0.64 -26.12
N VAL A 415 8.63 -0.50 -26.68
CA VAL A 415 8.90 -1.73 -25.92
C VAL A 415 10.30 -1.74 -25.34
N ASP A 416 11.21 -0.90 -25.82
CA ASP A 416 12.57 -0.81 -25.29
C ASP A 416 12.79 0.39 -24.36
N THR A 417 11.76 1.22 -24.17
CA THR A 417 11.78 2.43 -23.36
C THR A 417 10.70 2.38 -22.28
N ALA A 418 11.00 2.90 -21.10
CA ALA A 418 10.07 2.88 -19.98
C ALA A 418 10.28 4.04 -18.99
N GLY A 419 9.20 4.72 -18.61
CA GLY A 419 9.24 5.84 -17.67
C GLY A 419 8.44 5.53 -16.41
N PHE A 420 9.05 5.60 -15.22
CA PHE A 420 8.35 5.25 -13.97
C PHE A 420 8.76 6.11 -12.79
N THR A 421 7.86 6.28 -11.82
CA THR A 421 8.13 7.05 -10.61
C THR A 421 8.97 6.18 -9.65
N PRO A 422 10.11 6.68 -9.13
CA PRO A 422 10.88 5.92 -8.17
C PRO A 422 10.08 5.67 -6.89
N VAL A 423 10.44 4.62 -6.16
CA VAL A 423 9.81 4.24 -4.88
C VAL A 423 9.94 5.35 -3.82
N THR A 424 10.94 6.22 -3.98
CA THR A 424 11.21 7.38 -3.13
C THR A 424 10.41 8.62 -3.53
N GLY A 425 9.60 8.54 -4.59
CA GLY A 425 8.80 9.66 -5.10
C GLY A 425 9.59 10.65 -5.96
N GLY A 426 8.89 11.68 -6.43
CA GLY A 426 9.46 12.73 -7.29
C GLY A 426 9.25 12.46 -8.78
N ALA A 427 10.11 13.03 -9.62
CA ALA A 427 10.00 12.88 -11.07
C ALA A 427 10.44 11.48 -11.54
N ASN A 428 9.92 11.07 -12.70
CA ASN A 428 10.18 9.74 -13.26
C ASN A 428 11.66 9.54 -13.62
N LEU A 429 12.12 8.29 -13.46
CA LEU A 429 13.27 7.78 -14.20
C LEU A 429 12.82 7.37 -15.61
N LEU A 430 13.75 7.38 -16.56
CA LEU A 430 13.55 6.80 -17.88
C LEU A 430 14.62 5.73 -18.14
N LEU A 431 14.19 4.56 -18.61
CA LEU A 431 15.03 3.47 -19.09
C LEU A 431 14.91 3.39 -20.61
N CYS A 432 16.01 3.13 -21.30
CA CYS A 432 16.00 2.82 -22.73
C CYS A 432 17.07 1.76 -23.05
N SER A 433 16.65 0.63 -23.61
CA SER A 433 17.53 -0.48 -23.98
C SER A 433 17.88 -0.42 -25.46
N SER A 434 19.15 -0.60 -25.82
CA SER A 434 19.57 -0.59 -27.22
C SER A 434 19.19 -1.86 -28.02
N ALA A 435 18.65 -2.87 -27.34
CA ALA A 435 18.16 -4.12 -27.92
C ALA A 435 17.24 -4.86 -26.93
N GLY A 436 16.31 -5.65 -27.47
CA GLY A 436 15.34 -6.39 -26.66
C GLY A 436 14.17 -5.52 -26.20
N GLN A 437 13.36 -6.06 -25.29
CA GLN A 437 12.13 -5.42 -24.79
C GLN A 437 12.16 -5.36 -23.26
N LEU A 438 11.89 -4.18 -22.70
CA LEU A 438 11.73 -3.96 -21.27
C LEU A 438 10.41 -4.54 -20.78
N THR A 439 10.48 -5.35 -19.72
CA THR A 439 9.31 -5.94 -19.07
C THR A 439 9.53 -6.06 -17.56
N GLY A 440 8.44 -6.19 -16.79
CA GLY A 440 8.51 -6.51 -15.37
C GLY A 440 9.21 -5.44 -14.52
N ILE A 441 9.02 -4.17 -14.88
CA ILE A 441 9.66 -3.04 -14.19
C ILE A 441 9.07 -2.89 -12.79
N LYS A 442 9.94 -2.73 -11.79
CA LYS A 442 9.57 -2.46 -10.40
C LYS A 442 10.53 -1.46 -9.78
N SER A 443 10.00 -0.50 -9.05
CA SER A 443 10.78 0.33 -8.13
C SER A 443 10.57 -0.16 -6.70
N ILE A 444 11.67 -0.50 -6.01
CA ILE A 444 11.66 -1.23 -4.75
C ILE A 444 12.50 -0.48 -3.72
N ASN A 445 12.00 -0.36 -2.49
CA ASN A 445 12.75 0.26 -1.40
C ASN A 445 14.01 -0.57 -1.12
N ASP A 446 15.16 0.08 -0.87
CA ASP A 446 16.42 -0.63 -0.63
C ASP A 446 16.41 -1.52 0.63
N THR A 447 15.43 -1.32 1.51
CA THR A 447 15.21 -2.11 2.73
C THR A 447 14.07 -3.13 2.61
N ASP A 448 13.48 -3.30 1.43
CA ASP A 448 12.42 -4.27 1.18
C ASP A 448 12.89 -5.70 1.51
N ALA A 449 12.01 -6.48 2.12
CA ALA A 449 12.31 -7.84 2.58
C ALA A 449 12.56 -8.82 1.41
N SER A 450 12.06 -8.51 0.21
CA SER A 450 12.35 -9.27 -1.00
C SER A 450 13.80 -9.16 -1.45
N LEU A 451 14.53 -8.12 -1.02
CA LEU A 451 15.91 -7.89 -1.41
C LEU A 451 16.89 -8.45 -0.37
N PRO A 452 17.95 -9.18 -0.80
CA PRO A 452 19.00 -9.61 0.10
C PRO A 452 19.74 -8.39 0.66
N GLN A 453 19.98 -8.36 1.97
CA GLN A 453 20.70 -7.26 2.62
C GLN A 453 22.20 -7.55 2.78
N THR A 454 22.65 -8.72 2.30
CA THR A 454 24.06 -9.13 2.32
C THR A 454 24.92 -8.18 1.47
N SER A 455 26.02 -7.71 2.05
CA SER A 455 26.98 -6.82 1.39
C SER A 455 26.43 -5.46 0.93
N LYS A 456 25.23 -5.07 1.37
CA LYS A 456 24.66 -3.76 1.07
C LYS A 456 25.58 -2.64 1.57
N PRO A 457 25.96 -1.67 0.72
CA PRO A 457 26.88 -0.61 1.10
C PRO A 457 26.20 0.43 2.02
N ASP A 458 26.98 1.05 2.91
CA ASP A 458 26.54 2.20 3.72
C ASP A 458 26.58 3.49 2.87
N MET A 459 25.62 3.59 1.95
CA MET A 459 25.45 4.69 1.00
C MET A 459 23.99 5.13 0.93
N THR A 460 23.72 6.22 0.23
CA THR A 460 22.35 6.70 -0.02
C THR A 460 21.86 6.21 -1.37
N PHE A 461 20.61 5.78 -1.43
CA PHE A 461 19.95 5.25 -2.63
C PHE A 461 18.78 6.18 -3.02
N PRO A 462 19.05 7.30 -3.71
CA PRO A 462 18.09 8.40 -3.87
C PRO A 462 16.81 8.02 -4.62
N TYR A 463 16.88 6.99 -5.47
CA TYR A 463 15.79 6.53 -6.32
C TYR A 463 15.30 5.11 -5.99
N GLY A 464 15.81 4.52 -4.90
CA GLY A 464 15.59 3.10 -4.58
C GLY A 464 16.21 2.15 -5.60
N VAL A 465 15.85 0.87 -5.49
CA VAL A 465 16.28 -0.21 -6.39
C VAL A 465 15.35 -0.24 -7.59
N THR A 466 15.93 -0.30 -8.79
CA THR A 466 15.19 -0.53 -10.03
C THR A 466 15.38 -1.98 -10.44
N GLN A 467 14.28 -2.70 -10.61
CA GLN A 467 14.26 -4.05 -11.17
C GLN A 467 13.58 -4.03 -12.53
N PHE A 468 14.14 -4.70 -13.53
CA PHE A 468 13.52 -4.91 -14.85
C PHE A 468 14.03 -6.21 -15.49
N GLN A 469 13.39 -6.62 -16.58
CA GLN A 469 13.85 -7.66 -17.49
C GLN A 469 14.00 -7.11 -18.91
N ILE A 470 15.07 -7.50 -19.60
CA ILE A 470 15.21 -7.28 -21.05
C ILE A 470 15.03 -8.62 -21.76
N THR A 471 13.95 -8.78 -22.51
CA THR A 471 13.60 -10.02 -23.22
C THR A 471 13.78 -9.88 -24.74
N GLY A 472 13.60 -10.98 -25.49
CA GLY A 472 13.68 -10.96 -26.95
C GLY A 472 15.11 -10.90 -27.50
N LEU A 473 16.09 -11.17 -26.64
CA LEU A 473 17.51 -11.23 -27.01
C LEU A 473 17.87 -12.61 -27.59
N SER A 474 18.96 -12.67 -28.34
CA SER A 474 19.62 -13.93 -28.65
C SER A 474 20.31 -14.47 -27.40
N SER A 475 20.37 -15.80 -27.25
CA SER A 475 21.08 -16.42 -26.13
C SER A 475 22.55 -15.98 -26.08
N GLY A 476 22.96 -15.33 -24.99
CA GLY A 476 24.30 -14.76 -24.80
C GLY A 476 24.51 -13.37 -25.38
N GLU A 477 23.46 -12.69 -25.84
CA GLU A 477 23.54 -11.36 -26.43
C GLU A 477 23.85 -10.28 -25.38
N THR A 478 24.58 -9.26 -25.80
CA THR A 478 24.95 -8.09 -25.00
C THR A 478 24.15 -6.88 -25.47
N THR A 479 23.54 -6.15 -24.54
CA THR A 479 22.80 -4.91 -24.79
C THR A 479 23.31 -3.78 -23.89
N THR A 480 22.95 -2.53 -24.21
CA THR A 480 23.21 -1.36 -23.37
C THR A 480 21.89 -0.80 -22.86
N ILE A 481 21.78 -0.61 -21.55
CA ILE A 481 20.68 0.12 -20.92
C ILE A 481 21.14 1.53 -20.57
N SER A 482 20.38 2.53 -21.01
CA SER A 482 20.52 3.92 -20.58
C SER A 482 19.52 4.18 -19.47
N ILE A 483 19.98 4.75 -18.36
CA ILE A 483 19.14 5.13 -17.22
C ILE A 483 19.28 6.64 -17.05
N ILE A 484 18.16 7.34 -17.22
CA ILE A 484 18.07 8.79 -17.14
C ILE A 484 17.40 9.12 -15.81
N PHE A 485 18.08 9.92 -15.00
CA PHE A 485 17.62 10.35 -13.69
C PHE A 485 17.02 11.76 -13.74
N PRO A 486 16.14 12.11 -12.79
CA PRO A 486 15.65 13.47 -12.60
C PRO A 486 16.74 14.51 -12.38
N ASP A 487 17.80 14.13 -11.66
CA ASP A 487 18.93 15.00 -11.33
C ASP A 487 20.23 14.47 -11.91
N ASN A 488 21.23 15.35 -12.02
CA ASN A 488 22.57 14.96 -12.40
C ASN A 488 23.16 13.94 -11.42
N VAL A 489 23.73 12.87 -11.96
CA VAL A 489 24.40 11.83 -11.21
C VAL A 489 25.79 12.33 -10.80
N PRO A 490 26.15 12.32 -9.50
CA PRO A 490 27.49 12.70 -9.09
C PRO A 490 28.54 11.77 -9.70
N THR A 491 29.67 12.33 -10.15
CA THR A 491 30.80 11.53 -10.69
C THR A 491 31.42 10.57 -9.67
N THR A 492 31.08 10.72 -8.38
CA THR A 492 31.45 9.82 -7.28
C THR A 492 30.42 8.72 -7.01
N ALA A 493 29.30 8.71 -7.73
CA ALA A 493 28.27 7.70 -7.60
C ALA A 493 28.79 6.31 -8.00
N LYS A 494 28.15 5.29 -7.44
CA LYS A 494 28.42 3.89 -7.68
C LYS A 494 27.14 3.20 -8.14
N TYR A 495 27.28 2.13 -8.92
CA TYR A 495 26.13 1.30 -9.29
C TYR A 495 26.33 -0.10 -8.75
N TYR A 496 25.29 -0.65 -8.12
CA TYR A 496 25.30 -1.98 -7.54
C TYR A 496 24.29 -2.85 -8.25
N LYS A 497 24.70 -4.06 -8.60
CA LYS A 497 23.82 -5.17 -8.97
C LYS A 497 23.42 -5.94 -7.73
N ILE A 498 22.19 -6.43 -7.71
CA ILE A 498 21.64 -7.21 -6.59
C ILE A 498 21.22 -8.55 -7.14
N ASP A 499 21.73 -9.62 -6.55
CA ASP A 499 21.35 -11.00 -6.84
C ASP A 499 21.20 -11.78 -5.52
N SER A 500 20.88 -13.07 -5.60
CA SER A 500 20.72 -13.93 -4.41
C SER A 500 21.96 -14.00 -3.49
N ALA A 501 23.15 -13.65 -3.96
CA ALA A 501 24.38 -13.60 -3.15
C ALA A 501 24.57 -12.24 -2.45
N GLY A 502 23.85 -11.20 -2.88
CA GLY A 502 23.83 -9.88 -2.26
C GLY A 502 24.18 -8.75 -3.23
N TRP A 503 24.73 -7.67 -2.68
CA TRP A 503 25.02 -6.45 -3.43
C TRP A 503 26.46 -6.47 -3.96
N ARG A 504 26.62 -6.20 -5.25
CA ARG A 504 27.92 -6.18 -5.94
C ARG A 504 28.09 -4.91 -6.75
N GLU A 505 29.14 -4.14 -6.43
CA GLU A 505 29.52 -2.97 -7.21
C GLU A 505 29.95 -3.38 -8.62
N ILE A 506 29.44 -2.69 -9.63
CA ILE A 506 29.87 -2.82 -11.01
C ILE A 506 30.38 -1.49 -11.54
N SER A 507 31.27 -1.56 -12.53
CA SER A 507 31.59 -0.37 -13.32
C SER A 507 30.44 -0.07 -14.27
N PHE A 508 30.08 1.20 -14.40
CA PHE A 508 29.11 1.68 -15.38
C PHE A 508 29.77 2.65 -16.35
N GLY A 509 29.21 2.73 -17.56
CA GLY A 509 29.84 3.35 -18.72
C GLY A 509 29.97 4.87 -18.60
N SER A 510 28.85 5.59 -18.70
CA SER A 510 28.81 7.05 -18.54
C SER A 510 28.54 7.46 -17.09
N ASN A 511 29.36 8.37 -16.57
CA ASN A 511 29.13 9.14 -15.34
C ASN A 511 29.98 10.40 -15.39
N ASP A 512 29.71 11.27 -16.35
CA ASP A 512 30.46 12.52 -16.56
C ASP A 512 29.88 13.71 -15.79
N GLY A 513 28.88 13.45 -14.93
CA GLY A 513 28.18 14.45 -14.13
C GLY A 513 26.89 14.97 -14.76
N ASP A 514 26.46 14.37 -15.88
CA ASP A 514 25.11 14.51 -16.42
C ASP A 514 24.11 13.62 -15.67
N ASN A 515 22.86 13.58 -16.14
CA ASN A 515 21.80 12.79 -15.55
C ASN A 515 21.63 11.40 -16.20
N ILE A 516 22.60 10.94 -17.00
CA ILE A 516 22.47 9.69 -17.77
C ILE A 516 23.63 8.76 -17.44
N ILE A 517 23.31 7.56 -17.00
CA ILE A 517 24.28 6.47 -16.93
C ILE A 517 23.97 5.41 -17.97
N THR A 518 25.00 4.66 -18.36
CA THR A 518 24.85 3.51 -19.25
C THR A 518 25.44 2.26 -18.62
N LEU A 519 24.75 1.12 -18.76
CA LEU A 519 25.24 -0.18 -18.31
C LEU A 519 25.28 -1.13 -19.51
N THR A 520 26.35 -1.90 -19.62
CA THR A 520 26.43 -3.01 -20.57
C THR A 520 26.02 -4.28 -19.85
N LEU A 521 24.95 -4.92 -20.34
CA LEU A 521 24.36 -6.12 -19.75
C LEU A 521 24.47 -7.28 -20.74
N THR A 522 24.72 -8.49 -20.25
CA THR A 522 24.86 -9.69 -21.10
C THR A 522 24.01 -10.84 -20.57
N ASP A 523 23.18 -11.41 -21.44
CA ASP A 523 22.36 -12.59 -21.15
C ASP A 523 23.24 -13.79 -20.77
N GLY A 524 23.00 -14.35 -19.58
CA GLY A 524 23.80 -15.42 -19.00
C GLY A 524 25.11 -15.02 -18.32
N ASP A 525 25.42 -13.73 -18.22
CA ASP A 525 26.59 -13.27 -17.48
C ASP A 525 26.29 -13.16 -15.98
N SER A 526 27.01 -13.93 -15.16
CA SER A 526 26.84 -13.99 -13.70
C SER A 526 26.99 -12.66 -12.94
N ILE A 527 27.47 -11.59 -13.59
CA ILE A 527 27.63 -10.28 -12.98
C ILE A 527 26.45 -9.36 -13.33
N THR A 528 26.04 -9.36 -14.58
CA THR A 528 25.09 -8.39 -15.15
C THR A 528 23.67 -8.93 -15.35
N ASP A 529 23.52 -10.26 -15.32
CA ASP A 529 22.25 -10.99 -15.39
C ASP A 529 22.06 -11.82 -14.12
N SER A 530 21.03 -11.50 -13.35
CA SER A 530 20.84 -11.99 -11.98
C SER A 530 20.55 -13.48 -11.90
N ASP A 531 20.03 -14.12 -12.96
CA ASP A 531 19.83 -15.57 -12.98
C ASP A 531 21.06 -16.33 -13.53
N GLY A 532 21.92 -15.64 -14.28
CA GLY A 532 23.14 -16.18 -14.88
C GLY A 532 22.89 -17.24 -15.96
N ILE A 533 21.71 -17.26 -16.58
CA ILE A 533 21.29 -18.24 -17.57
C ILE A 533 21.11 -17.56 -18.94
N ALA A 534 21.93 -17.93 -19.92
CA ALA A 534 21.78 -17.43 -21.29
C ALA A 534 20.50 -17.98 -21.96
N ASN A 535 19.37 -17.32 -21.78
CA ASN A 535 18.04 -17.76 -22.19
C ASN A 535 17.32 -16.76 -23.11
N GLY A 536 18.01 -15.69 -23.52
CA GLY A 536 17.44 -14.59 -24.29
C GLY A 536 16.72 -13.54 -23.42
N SER A 537 16.98 -13.54 -22.12
CA SER A 537 16.41 -12.62 -21.14
C SER A 537 17.45 -12.25 -20.09
N ILE A 538 17.56 -10.95 -19.79
CA ILE A 538 18.42 -10.45 -18.71
C ILE A 538 17.53 -10.02 -17.54
N LEU A 539 17.71 -10.59 -16.36
CA LEU A 539 17.06 -10.13 -15.13
C LEU A 539 17.98 -9.15 -14.40
N ASP A 540 17.53 -7.92 -14.18
CA ASP A 540 18.34 -6.84 -13.61
C ASP A 540 17.65 -6.14 -12.45
N PRO A 541 17.96 -6.51 -11.20
CA PRO A 541 17.83 -5.61 -10.07
C PRO A 541 19.16 -4.84 -9.88
N GLY A 542 19.09 -3.52 -9.98
CA GLY A 542 20.23 -2.62 -9.86
C GLY A 542 19.89 -1.31 -9.16
N VAL A 543 20.92 -0.61 -8.69
CA VAL A 543 20.72 0.60 -7.88
C VAL A 543 21.88 1.58 -7.98
N LEU A 544 21.52 2.86 -8.14
CA LEU A 544 22.43 3.99 -8.01
C LEU A 544 22.67 4.32 -6.54
N ALA A 545 23.94 4.36 -6.15
CA ALA A 545 24.37 4.69 -4.79
C ALA A 545 25.23 5.96 -4.81
N VAL A 546 24.87 6.94 -3.99
CA VAL A 546 25.64 8.18 -3.81
C VAL A 546 26.24 8.23 -2.40
N SER A 547 27.38 8.91 -2.28
CA SER A 547 28.06 9.03 -0.98
C SER A 547 27.18 9.78 0.02
N SER A 548 27.04 9.24 1.23
CA SER A 548 26.36 9.94 2.31
C SER A 548 27.14 11.19 2.68
N SER A 549 26.58 12.38 2.45
CA SER A 549 27.23 13.62 2.86
C SER A 549 27.22 13.69 4.39
N LYS A 550 28.33 13.33 5.04
CA LYS A 550 28.59 13.77 6.41
C LYS A 550 28.84 15.27 6.37
N SER A 551 27.79 16.06 6.60
CA SER A 551 27.92 17.47 6.92
C SER A 551 28.89 17.62 8.10
N SER A 552 30.11 18.06 7.82
CA SER A 552 30.95 18.69 8.84
C SER A 552 30.47 20.12 8.96
N SER A 553 29.61 20.41 9.94
CA SER A 553 29.20 21.77 10.25
C SER A 553 30.42 22.63 10.59
N LYS A 554 30.80 23.50 9.66
CA LYS A 554 31.26 24.83 10.03
C LYS A 554 30.16 25.79 9.61
N ASP A 555 29.71 26.58 10.57
CA ASP A 555 28.72 27.62 10.46
C ASP A 555 28.91 28.44 9.18
N ASP A 556 27.86 28.53 8.37
CA ASP A 556 27.34 29.81 7.88
C ASP A 556 25.96 29.54 7.24
N ASP A 557 25.01 30.40 7.59
CA ASP A 557 23.61 30.37 7.21
C ASP A 557 23.45 30.36 5.68
N ASP A 558 22.79 29.34 5.12
CA ASP A 558 21.92 29.50 3.94
C ASP A 558 21.03 28.26 3.72
N LYS A 559 19.77 28.55 3.41
CA LYS A 559 18.65 27.62 3.23
C LYS A 559 18.86 26.70 2.02
N ILE A 560 18.92 25.39 2.22
CA ILE A 560 18.65 24.39 1.17
C ILE A 560 18.02 23.14 1.79
N CYS A 561 16.95 22.67 1.13
CA CYS A 561 16.06 21.56 1.47
C CYS A 561 16.81 20.27 1.83
N PHE A 562 16.51 19.72 3.01
CA PHE A 562 16.71 18.31 3.31
C PHE A 562 15.37 17.72 3.70
N VAL A 563 14.89 16.79 2.87
CA VAL A 563 13.76 15.91 3.14
C VAL A 563 14.05 15.17 4.45
N SER A 564 13.24 15.44 5.47
CA SER A 564 13.27 14.70 6.71
C SER A 564 12.51 13.39 6.48
N VAL A 565 13.22 12.36 6.01
CA VAL A 565 12.65 11.01 5.85
C VAL A 565 12.22 10.49 7.22
N CYS A 566 10.92 10.27 7.42
CA CYS A 566 10.32 9.61 8.58
C CYS A 566 10.76 8.13 8.58
N LYS A 567 11.91 7.79 9.18
CA LYS A 567 12.23 6.39 9.48
C LYS A 567 11.24 5.87 10.52
N ALA A 568 10.37 4.95 10.11
CA ALA A 568 9.59 4.13 11.03
C ALA A 568 10.56 3.45 12.01
N ASN A 569 10.45 3.82 13.29
CA ASN A 569 11.31 3.29 14.34
C ASN A 569 10.85 1.84 14.61
N ARG A 570 11.42 0.87 13.89
CA ARG A 570 11.18 -0.57 14.14
C ARG A 570 11.79 -0.97 15.48
N GLY A 571 11.05 -0.72 16.56
CA GLY A 571 11.34 -1.25 17.88
C GLY A 571 10.97 -2.73 17.94
N PHE A 572 11.95 -3.61 17.75
CA PHE A 572 11.86 -5.03 18.08
C PHE A 572 11.50 -5.17 19.57
N PHE A 573 10.26 -5.56 19.89
CA PHE A 573 9.86 -5.97 21.24
C PHE A 573 10.46 -7.36 21.52
N MET A 574 11.70 -7.40 22.02
CA MET A 574 12.19 -8.60 22.72
C MET A 574 11.56 -8.63 24.11
N ILE A 575 10.53 -9.46 24.28
CA ILE A 575 10.00 -9.84 25.59
C ILE A 575 11.09 -10.61 26.33
N SER A 576 11.77 -9.94 27.27
CA SER A 576 12.76 -10.54 28.14
C SER A 576 12.05 -11.29 29.27
N PHE A 577 11.76 -12.58 29.06
CA PHE A 577 11.37 -13.51 30.13
C PHE A 577 12.63 -13.96 30.88
N ILE A 578 12.94 -13.29 32.00
CA ILE A 578 13.80 -13.87 33.05
C ILE A 578 12.99 -13.95 34.33
N GLY A 579 12.43 -15.14 34.58
CA GLY A 579 11.60 -15.46 35.73
C GLY A 579 11.84 -16.89 36.23
N ILE A 580 12.92 -17.06 36.99
CA ILE A 580 13.03 -17.86 38.23
C ILE A 580 12.40 -19.28 38.23
N MET A 581 13.24 -20.31 38.11
CA MET A 581 13.18 -21.56 38.89
C MET A 581 14.55 -22.26 38.76
N GLY A 582 15.47 -22.17 39.72
CA GLY A 582 15.50 -23.00 40.92
C GLY A 582 16.42 -24.21 40.70
N ILE A 583 17.58 -24.27 41.36
CA ILE A 583 18.16 -25.49 41.96
C ILE A 583 19.41 -25.14 42.78
N LEU A 584 19.34 -25.66 44.00
CA LEU A 584 20.26 -25.64 45.11
C LEU A 584 21.33 -26.73 44.91
N ILE A 585 22.59 -26.48 45.30
CA ILE A 585 23.47 -27.34 46.14
C ILE A 585 24.97 -27.20 45.81
N ALA A 586 25.71 -26.87 46.89
CA ALA A 586 27.11 -27.17 47.24
C ALA A 586 28.24 -26.52 46.40
N LEU A 587 29.35 -26.02 46.96
CA LEU A 587 30.10 -26.45 48.15
C LEU A 587 31.06 -25.31 48.59
N SER A 588 31.35 -25.28 49.90
CA SER A 588 32.61 -24.81 50.52
C SER A 588 32.96 -23.31 50.54
N ALA A 589 32.80 -22.67 51.71
CA ALA A 589 33.93 -22.33 52.58
C ALA A 589 33.51 -21.69 53.92
N ILE A 590 33.76 -22.41 55.03
CA ILE A 590 34.45 -21.96 56.26
C ILE A 590 33.87 -20.69 56.95
N ARG A 591 33.03 -20.79 57.99
CA ARG A 591 33.27 -21.08 59.43
C ARG A 591 33.21 -19.80 60.29
N THR A 592 32.49 -19.93 61.42
CA THR A 592 32.55 -19.14 62.69
C THR A 592 31.96 -17.72 62.65
N THR A 593 31.07 -17.23 63.55
CA THR A 593 30.81 -17.51 64.98
C THR A 593 29.43 -16.98 65.45
N LYS A 594 28.77 -17.76 66.34
CA LYS A 594 28.01 -17.43 67.58
C LYS A 594 26.83 -16.43 67.57
N GLU A 595 25.60 -16.90 67.78
CA GLU A 595 24.89 -17.10 69.08
C GLU A 595 24.34 -15.80 69.72
N GLN A 596 23.09 -15.45 69.41
CA GLN A 596 21.94 -15.68 70.28
C GLN A 596 20.64 -15.65 69.47
#